data_AF-A0A091M3I6-F1
#
_entry.id   AF-A0A091M3I6-F1
#
_cell.length_a   1.000
_cell.length_b   1.000
_cell.length_c   1.000
_cell.angle_alpha   90.00
_cell.angle_beta   90.00
_cell.angle_gamma   90.00
#
_symmetry.space_group_name_H-M   'P 1'
#
loop_
_entity.id
_entity.type
_entity.pdbx_description
1 polymer ?
#
loop_
_entity_poly.entity_id
_entity_poly.type
_entity_poly.pdbx_seq_one_letter_code
_entity_poly.pdbx_strand_id
1 'polypeptide(L)' 'RKKYIESELEAARRWSHKWGFLKTPLEQLIEDEKKENTKPKIQLPEHLQVQPVTPVEKYIKVIPSPPVPKTTQGFIGWR' A
#
# COMPACT_ATOMS: atom_id res chain seq x y z
N ARG A 1 10.74 -20.56 -49.89
CA ARG A 1 11.36 -19.22 -49.72
C ARG A 1 10.40 -18.09 -50.12
N LYS A 2 9.85 -18.09 -51.35
CA LYS A 2 8.93 -17.03 -51.84
C LYS A 2 7.67 -16.80 -50.98
N LYS A 3 7.02 -17.89 -50.53
CA LYS A 3 5.82 -17.83 -49.66
C LYS A 3 6.05 -17.13 -48.31
N TYR A 4 7.23 -17.27 -47.73
CA TYR A 4 7.56 -16.63 -46.45
C TYR A 4 7.69 -15.11 -46.62
N ILE A 5 8.32 -14.67 -47.71
CA ILE A 5 8.46 -13.25 -48.06
C ILE A 5 7.08 -12.61 -48.27
N GLU A 6 6.17 -13.31 -48.97
CA GLU A 6 4.80 -12.85 -49.18
C GLU A 6 4.03 -12.75 -47.87
N SER A 7 4.17 -13.73 -46.97
CA SER A 7 3.55 -13.69 -45.64
C SER A 7 4.11 -12.59 -44.74
N GLU A 8 5.41 -12.30 -44.83
CA GLU A 8 6.05 -11.20 -44.10
C GLU A 8 5.53 -9.84 -44.57
N LEU A 9 5.42 -9.64 -45.89
CA LEU A 9 4.86 -8.41 -46.45
C LEU A 9 3.38 -8.22 -46.09
N GLU A 10 2.60 -9.30 -46.11
CA GLU A 10 1.19 -9.27 -45.70
C GLU A 10 1.06 -8.97 -44.20
N ALA A 11 1.91 -9.59 -43.37
CA ALA A 11 1.98 -9.32 -41.93
C ALA A 11 2.37 -7.87 -41.65
N ALA A 12 3.36 -7.32 -42.36
CA ALA A 12 3.80 -5.92 -42.22
C ALA A 12 2.68 -4.93 -42.59
N ARG A 13 1.93 -5.20 -43.66
CA ARG A 13 0.76 -4.39 -44.04
C ARG A 13 -0.33 -4.44 -42.98
N ARG A 14 -0.67 -5.65 -42.51
CA ARG A 14 -1.71 -5.87 -41.47
C ARG A 14 -1.27 -5.41 -40.09
N TRP A 15 0.02 -5.26 -39.82
CA TRP A 15 0.56 -4.87 -38.52
C TRP A 15 -0.01 -3.53 -38.06
N SER A 16 0.01 -2.53 -38.95
CA SER A 16 -0.46 -1.18 -38.63
C SER A 16 -1.96 -1.10 -38.26
N HIS A 17 -2.77 -2.03 -38.76
CA HIS A 17 -4.19 -2.12 -38.47
C HIS A 17 -4.46 -2.94 -37.20
N LYS A 18 -3.77 -4.08 -37.04
CA LYS A 18 -3.85 -4.92 -35.82
C LYS A 18 -3.34 -4.21 -34.58
N TRP A 19 -2.35 -3.33 -34.73
CA TRP A 19 -1.76 -2.54 -33.65
C TRP A 19 -2.17 -1.07 -33.74
N GLY A 20 -3.37 -0.79 -34.27
CA GLY A 20 -3.92 0.56 -34.34
C GLY A 20 -3.97 1.28 -32.99
N PHE A 21 -4.05 0.52 -31.89
CA PHE A 21 -3.99 1.04 -30.52
C PHE A 21 -2.64 1.68 -30.14
N LEU A 22 -1.56 1.40 -30.87
CA LEU A 22 -0.28 2.10 -30.68
C LEU A 22 -0.30 3.51 -31.27
N LYS A 23 -1.25 3.78 -32.17
CA LYS A 23 -1.48 5.10 -32.77
C LYS A 23 -2.56 5.89 -32.03
N THR A 24 -3.35 5.23 -31.19
CA THR A 24 -4.38 5.93 -30.41
C THR A 24 -3.73 6.78 -29.34
N PRO A 25 -4.19 8.02 -29.15
CA PRO A 25 -3.68 8.90 -28.11
C PRO A 25 -3.98 8.31 -26.72
N LEU A 26 -3.08 8.58 -25.78
CA LEU A 26 -3.12 8.02 -24.42
C LEU A 26 -4.44 8.31 -23.70
N GLU A 27 -5.05 9.45 -24.00
CA GLU A 27 -6.31 9.91 -23.43
C GLU A 27 -7.46 8.93 -23.69
N GLN A 28 -7.54 8.34 -24.89
CA GLN A 28 -8.58 7.36 -25.24
C GLN A 28 -8.37 6.03 -24.52
N LEU A 29 -7.10 5.61 -24.33
CA LEU A 29 -6.76 4.40 -23.59
C LEU A 29 -7.12 4.52 -22.11
N ILE A 30 -6.88 5.69 -21.51
CA ILE A 30 -7.22 5.97 -20.12
C ILE A 30 -8.72 6.14 -19.93
N GLU A 31 -9.45 6.63 -20.94
CA GLU A 31 -10.90 6.82 -20.84
C GLU A 31 -11.67 5.49 -20.69
N ASP A 32 -11.20 4.43 -21.35
CA ASP A 32 -11.76 3.08 -21.20
C ASP A 32 -11.44 2.48 -19.82
N GLU A 33 -10.24 2.71 -19.29
CA GLU A 33 -9.88 2.35 -17.90
C GLU A 33 -10.69 3.16 -16.87
N LYS A 34 -11.01 4.42 -17.17
CA LYS A 34 -11.82 5.28 -16.29
C LYS A 34 -13.30 4.90 -16.26
N LYS A 35 -13.84 4.25 -17.29
CA LYS A 35 -15.22 3.75 -17.27
C LYS A 35 -15.39 2.54 -16.34
N GLU A 36 -14.30 1.85 -16.01
CA GLU A 36 -14.26 0.80 -14.98
C GLU A 36 -14.25 1.34 -13.54
N ASN A 37 -14.31 2.65 -13.31
CA ASN A 37 -14.44 3.23 -11.96
C ASN A 37 -15.79 2.94 -11.27
N THR A 38 -16.60 2.02 -11.80
CA THR A 38 -17.67 1.31 -11.08
C THR A 38 -17.15 0.14 -10.25
N LYS A 39 -15.82 0.02 -10.05
CA LYS A 39 -15.27 -0.87 -9.01
C LYS A 39 -15.87 -0.46 -7.65
N PRO A 40 -16.65 -1.34 -6.99
CA PRO A 40 -17.13 -1.04 -5.65
C PRO A 40 -15.91 -0.75 -4.78
N LYS A 41 -15.94 0.32 -3.98
CA LYS A 41 -14.89 0.57 -2.98
C LYS A 41 -14.86 -0.63 -2.04
N ILE A 42 -13.97 -1.57 -2.31
CA ILE A 42 -13.70 -2.71 -1.45
C ILE A 42 -13.15 -2.09 -0.17
N GLN A 43 -13.98 -2.06 0.87
CA GLN A 43 -13.53 -1.64 2.18
C GLN A 43 -12.48 -2.64 2.63
N LEU A 44 -11.28 -2.15 2.98
CA LEU A 44 -10.21 -3.02 3.42
C LEU A 44 -10.69 -3.76 4.69
N PRO A 45 -10.76 -5.11 4.69
CA PRO A 45 -11.17 -5.87 5.86
C PRO A 45 -10.40 -5.45 7.11
N GLU A 46 -11.08 -5.39 8.25
CA GLU A 46 -10.52 -4.89 9.52
C GLU A 46 -9.24 -5.63 9.93
N HIS A 47 -9.14 -6.93 9.66
CA HIS A 47 -7.96 -7.75 9.94
C HIS A 47 -6.75 -7.48 9.03
N LEU A 48 -6.97 -6.83 7.87
CA LEU A 48 -5.89 -6.37 6.97
C LEU A 48 -5.48 -4.93 7.27
N GLN A 49 -6.22 -4.22 8.12
CA GLN A 49 -5.84 -2.90 8.57
C GLN A 49 -4.71 -3.01 9.61
N VAL A 50 -3.67 -2.21 9.43
CA VAL A 50 -2.56 -2.15 10.39
C VAL A 50 -3.13 -1.66 11.72
N GLN A 51 -3.01 -2.48 12.77
CA GLN A 51 -3.41 -2.05 14.10
C GLN A 51 -2.56 -0.83 14.49
N PRO A 52 -3.18 0.27 14.92
CA PRO A 52 -2.42 1.40 15.42
C PRO A 52 -1.58 0.90 16.60
N VAL A 53 -0.30 1.25 16.60
CA VAL A 53 0.60 0.92 17.72
C VAL A 53 -0.04 1.47 18.98
N THR A 54 -0.35 0.59 19.93
CA THR A 54 -0.87 1.02 21.21
C THR A 54 0.16 1.94 21.85
N PRO A 55 -0.20 3.19 22.19
CA PRO A 55 0.77 4.12 22.75
C PRO A 55 1.28 3.53 24.05
N VAL A 56 2.60 3.53 24.20
CA VAL A 56 3.32 2.95 25.33
C VAL A 56 2.83 3.54 26.68
N GLU A 57 2.32 4.77 26.66
CA GLU A 57 1.65 5.46 27.76
C GLU A 57 0.52 4.64 28.43
N LYS A 58 -0.18 3.75 27.69
CA LYS A 58 -1.21 2.87 28.27
C LYS A 58 -0.62 1.83 29.22
N TYR A 59 0.62 1.41 29.00
CA TYR A 59 1.29 0.34 29.74
C TYR A 59 2.37 0.86 30.69
N ILE A 60 2.97 2.01 30.42
CA ILE A 60 3.96 2.65 31.28
C ILE A 60 3.27 3.74 32.09
N LYS A 61 2.74 3.36 33.25
CA LYS A 61 2.26 4.31 34.26
C LYS A 61 3.45 4.75 35.11
N VAL A 62 4.01 5.91 34.81
CA VAL A 62 5.04 6.54 35.66
C VAL A 62 4.35 7.18 36.86
N ILE A 63 4.13 6.39 37.90
CA ILE A 63 3.62 6.87 39.19
C ILE A 63 4.83 7.27 40.04
N PRO A 64 4.80 8.40 40.77
CA PRO A 64 5.88 8.74 41.69
C PRO A 64 6.08 7.64 42.74
N SER A 65 7.32 7.46 43.18
CA SER A 65 7.64 6.50 44.24
C SER A 65 6.85 6.82 45.51
N PRO A 66 6.34 5.80 46.24
CA PRO A 66 5.65 6.03 47.51
C PRO A 66 6.59 6.70 48.52
N PRO A 67 6.04 7.50 49.46
CA PRO A 67 6.84 8.16 50.48
C PRO A 67 7.53 7.13 51.37
N VAL A 68 8.78 7.41 51.74
CA VAL A 68 9.57 6.52 52.61
C VAL A 68 8.81 6.31 53.93
N PRO A 69 8.58 5.05 54.35
CA PRO A 69 7.88 4.78 55.59
C PRO A 69 8.66 5.32 56.78
N LYS A 70 7.97 6.00 57.70
CA LYS A 70 8.57 6.52 58.94
C LYS A 70 8.78 5.36 59.91
N THR A 71 10.03 4.93 60.07
CA THR A 71 10.40 3.96 61.12
C THR A 71 10.65 4.71 62.43
N THR A 72 10.37 4.06 63.57
CA THR A 72 10.70 4.58 64.91
C THR A 72 12.21 4.75 65.12
N GLN A 73 13.02 4.16 64.24
CA GLN A 73 14.48 4.11 64.31
C GLN A 73 15.16 5.19 63.43
N GLY A 74 14.40 6.08 62.78
CA GLY A 74 14.93 7.17 61.95
C GLY A 74 15.49 6.73 60.59
N PHE A 75 15.97 7.70 59.78
CA PHE A 75 16.68 7.43 58.54
C PHE A 75 18.09 6.92 58.86
N ILE A 76 18.26 5.60 58.91
CA ILE A 76 19.58 4.98 58.95
C ILE A 76 20.18 5.15 57.55
N GLY A 77 20.88 6.28 57.35
CA GLY A 77 21.57 6.58 56.12
C GLY A 77 22.74 5.62 55.90
N TRP A 78 22.89 5.16 54.65
CA TRP A 78 24.07 4.43 54.22
C TRP A 78 25.28 5.37 54.33
N ARG A 79 26.18 5.07 55.26
CA ARG A 79 27.61 5.32 55.11
C ARG A 79 28.28 4.01 54.70
#